data_AF-R6DTB0-F1
#
_entry.id   AF-R6DTB0-F1
#
_cell.length_a   1.000
_cell.length_b   1.000
_cell.length_c   1.000
_cell.angle_alpha   90.00
_cell.angle_beta   90.00
_cell.angle_gamma   90.00
#
_symmetry.space_group_name_H-M   'P 1'
#
loop_
_entity.id
_entity.type
_entity.pdbx_description
1 polymer ?
#
loop_
_entity_poly.entity_id
_entity_poly.type
_entity_poly.pdbx_seq_one_letter_code
_entity_poly.pdbx_strand_id
1 'polypeptide(L)' 'MYGLNFSNVYELCNKHRWFTQGTKEQYCKMFRMVDVETPIEEIAAVIWLCSDVSEWSKREILTELQTVAKKDLQN' A
#
# COMPACT_ATOMS: atom_id res chain seq x y z
N MET A 1 -15.53 5.14 -0.24
CA MET A 1 -15.12 3.79 0.19
C MET A 1 -14.14 3.29 -0.87
N TYR A 2 -12.88 3.07 -0.52
CA TYR A 2 -11.85 2.64 -1.47
C TYR A 2 -11.92 1.11 -1.59
N GLY A 3 -11.92 0.54 -2.79
CA GLY A 3 -11.92 -0.93 -3.01
C GLY A 3 -10.57 -1.59 -2.67
N LEU A 4 -9.85 -1.08 -1.67
CA LEU A 4 -8.52 -1.57 -1.31
C LEU A 4 -8.67 -2.77 -0.37
N ASN A 5 -8.00 -3.87 -0.69
CA ASN A 5 -8.02 -5.09 0.12
C ASN A 5 -6.60 -5.66 0.29
N PHE A 6 -6.48 -6.70 1.12
CA PHE A 6 -5.20 -7.36 1.39
C PHE A 6 -4.47 -7.81 0.11
N SER A 7 -5.17 -8.51 -0.79
CA SER A 7 -4.56 -9.10 -1.99
C SER A 7 -3.94 -8.03 -2.87
N ASN A 8 -4.69 -6.96 -3.10
CA ASN A 8 -4.27 -5.83 -3.93
C ASN A 8 -3.01 -5.15 -3.41
N VAL A 9 -2.96 -4.87 -2.10
CA VAL A 9 -1.79 -4.23 -1.49
C VAL A 9 -0.60 -5.18 -1.46
N TYR A 10 -0.83 -6.46 -1.19
CA TYR A 10 0.22 -7.49 -1.21
C TYR A 10 0.85 -7.65 -2.61
N GLU A 11 0.03 -7.79 -3.64
CA GLU A 11 0.48 -7.90 -5.02
C GLU A 11 1.23 -6.65 -5.47
N LEU A 12 0.72 -5.46 -5.12
CA LEU A 12 1.35 -4.19 -5.45
C LEU A 12 2.72 -4.05 -4.77
N CYS A 13 2.82 -4.37 -3.49
CA CYS A 13 4.11 -4.35 -2.78
C CYS A 13 5.13 -5.29 -3.42
N ASN A 14 4.73 -6.51 -3.79
CA ASN A 14 5.61 -7.46 -4.45
C ASN A 14 6.04 -7.00 -5.85
N LYS A 15 5.09 -6.49 -6.64
CA LYS A 15 5.35 -6.01 -8.01
C LYS A 15 6.36 -4.87 -8.03
N HIS A 16 6.22 -3.92 -7.11
CA HIS A 16 7.08 -2.72 -7.05
C HIS A 16 8.26 -2.88 -6.09
N ARG A 17 8.44 -4.06 -5.48
CA ARG A 17 9.45 -4.32 -4.44
C ARG A 17 9.42 -3.29 -3.31
N TRP A 18 8.22 -2.91 -2.90
CA TRP A 18 8.01 -2.05 -1.74
C TRP A 18 8.07 -2.85 -0.45
N PHE A 19 8.20 -2.14 0.67
CA PHE A 19 8.31 -2.70 2.02
C PHE A 19 9.59 -3.53 2.27
N THR A 20 10.66 -3.27 1.53
CA THR A 20 11.94 -3.98 1.62
C THR A 20 12.75 -3.68 2.88
N GLN A 21 12.44 -2.60 3.58
CA GLN A 21 13.11 -2.17 4.83
C GLN A 21 12.21 -2.34 6.07
N GLY A 22 10.99 -2.83 5.90
CA GLY A 22 10.07 -3.09 7.00
C GLY A 22 10.21 -4.49 7.59
N THR A 23 9.78 -4.65 8.85
CA THR A 23 9.67 -5.98 9.47
C THR A 23 8.36 -6.66 9.10
N LYS A 24 8.29 -7.99 9.30
CA LYS A 24 7.05 -8.77 9.15
C LYS A 24 5.92 -8.18 9.99
N GLU A 25 6.20 -7.77 11.23
CA GLU A 25 5.21 -7.18 12.13
C GLU A 25 4.70 -5.83 11.60
N GLN A 26 5.57 -4.98 11.07
CA GLN A 26 5.18 -3.71 10.43
C GLN A 26 4.30 -3.97 9.20
N TYR A 27 4.65 -4.97 8.40
CA TYR A 27 3.88 -5.37 7.23
C TYR A 27 2.48 -5.89 7.62
N CYS A 28 2.39 -6.73 8.65
CA CYS A 28 1.10 -7.17 9.20
C CYS A 28 0.25 -6.01 9.74
N LYS A 29 0.87 -5.00 10.39
CA LYS A 29 0.15 -3.80 10.87
C LYS A 29 -0.41 -2.98 9.71
N MET A 30 0.36 -2.81 8.63
CA MET A 30 -0.13 -2.14 7.41
C MET A 30 -1.38 -2.86 6.86
N PHE A 31 -1.40 -4.19 6.81
CA PHE A 31 -2.61 -4.90 6.37
C PHE A 31 -3.80 -4.75 7.31
N ARG A 32 -3.58 -4.64 8.62
CA ARG A 32 -4.66 -4.29 9.55
C ARG A 32 -5.21 -2.90 9.28
N MET A 33 -4.38 -1.94 8.87
CA MET A 33 -4.84 -0.61 8.48
C MET A 33 -5.75 -0.68 7.25
N VAL A 34 -5.43 -1.54 6.29
CA VAL A 34 -6.29 -1.80 5.12
C VAL A 34 -7.64 -2.38 5.55
N ASP A 35 -7.63 -3.37 6.45
CA ASP A 35 -8.84 -4.06 6.94
C ASP A 35 -9.80 -3.13 7.70
N VAL A 36 -9.26 -2.18 8.46
CA VAL A 36 -10.08 -1.17 9.18
C VAL A 36 -10.36 0.09 8.35
N GLU A 37 -10.14 0.04 7.03
CA GLU A 37 -10.39 1.14 6.09
C GLU A 37 -9.69 2.46 6.46
N THR A 38 -8.47 2.37 6.98
CA THR A 38 -7.63 3.54 7.27
C THR A 38 -7.44 4.38 5.99
N PRO A 39 -7.37 5.72 6.08
CA PRO A 39 -7.12 6.57 4.92
C PRO A 39 -5.94 6.08 4.07
N ILE A 40 -6.15 6.03 2.75
CA ILE A 40 -5.19 5.46 1.80
C ILE A 40 -3.85 6.23 1.80
N GLU A 41 -3.89 7.51 2.17
CA GLU A 41 -2.73 8.36 2.37
C GLU A 41 -1.83 7.89 3.53
N GLU A 42 -2.42 7.35 4.60
CA GLU A 42 -1.67 6.79 5.73
C GLU A 42 -1.03 5.45 5.36
N ILE A 43 -1.76 4.61 4.62
CA ILE A 43 -1.22 3.35 4.09
C ILE A 43 -0.04 3.64 3.16
N ALA A 44 -0.17 4.63 2.27
CA ALA A 44 0.92 5.09 1.40
C ALA A 44 2.13 5.59 2.19
N ALA A 45 1.90 6.29 3.31
CA ALA A 45 2.98 6.77 4.18
C ALA A 45 3.75 5.62 4.84
N VAL A 46 3.05 4.58 5.32
CA VAL A 46 3.69 3.40 5.92
C VAL A 46 4.49 2.61 4.88
N ILE A 47 3.93 2.40 3.70
CA ILE A 47 4.65 1.75 2.59
C ILE A 47 5.90 2.53 2.23
N TRP A 48 5.79 3.85 2.06
CA TRP A 48 6.93 4.71 1.75
C TRP A 48 8.01 4.66 2.83
N LEU A 49 7.63 4.72 4.10
CA LEU A 49 8.55 4.65 5.24
C LEU A 49 9.32 3.33 5.30
N CYS A 50 8.68 2.22 4.91
CA CYS A 50 9.25 0.88 4.97
C CYS A 50 9.87 0.42 3.63
N SER A 51 9.95 1.28 2.62
CA SER A 51 10.52 0.95 1.31
C SER A 51 11.87 1.61 1.10
N ASP A 52 12.67 1.08 0.17
CA ASP A 52 13.84 1.79 -0.32
C ASP A 52 13.41 3.04 -1.10
N VAL A 53 13.68 4.21 -0.51
CA VAL A 53 13.20 5.52 -0.97
C VAL A 53 13.96 6.08 -2.17
N SER A 54 14.96 5.36 -2.70
CA SER A 54 15.75 5.81 -3.84
C SER A 54 14.97 5.87 -5.16
N GLU A 55 13.88 5.10 -5.28
CA GLU A 55 13.14 4.94 -6.54
C GLU A 55 11.69 5.46 -6.49
N TRP A 56 11.11 5.65 -5.30
CA TRP A 56 9.67 5.97 -5.16
C TRP A 56 9.39 7.05 -4.11
N SER A 57 8.58 8.04 -4.50
CA SER A 57 8.00 9.00 -3.58
C SER A 57 6.67 8.50 -2.99
N LYS A 58 6.32 9.00 -1.80
CA LYS A 58 5.00 8.75 -1.18
C LYS A 58 3.83 9.07 -2.14
N ARG A 59 3.97 10.10 -2.99
CA ARG A 59 2.93 10.54 -3.91
C ARG A 59 2.71 9.52 -5.04
N GLU A 60 3.78 8.94 -5.57
CA GLU A 60 3.70 7.90 -6.59
C GLU A 60 3.08 6.63 -6.01
N ILE A 61 3.49 6.22 -4.80
CA ILE A 61 2.89 5.10 -4.07
C ILE A 61 1.38 5.31 -3.87
N LEU A 62 0.97 6.51 -3.43
CA LEU A 62 -0.44 6.86 -3.27
C LEU A 62 -1.22 6.76 -4.60
N THR A 63 -0.61 7.20 -5.70
CA THR A 63 -1.25 7.17 -7.03
C THR A 63 -1.51 5.74 -7.49
N GLU A 64 -0.54 4.84 -7.29
CA GLU A 64 -0.69 3.41 -7.61
C GLU A 64 -1.76 2.74 -6.74
N LEU A 65 -1.76 3.01 -5.42
CA LEU A 65 -2.79 2.50 -4.51
C LEU A 65 -4.19 2.94 -4.93
N GLN A 66 -4.36 4.22 -5.29
CA GLN A 66 -5.64 4.74 -5.78
C GLN A 66 -6.03 4.11 -7.13
N THR A 67 -5.06 3.82 -7.99
CA THR A 67 -5.30 3.17 -9.28
C THR A 67 -5.84 1.75 -9.10
N VAL A 68 -5.24 0.99 -8.18
CA VAL A 68 -5.72 -0.37 -7.86
C VAL A 68 -7.08 -0.32 -7.18
N ALA A 69 -7.28 0.58 -6.20
CA ALA A 69 -8.55 0.71 -5.50
C ALA A 69 -9.73 1.09 -6.43
N LYS A 70 -9.46 1.81 -7.54
CA LYS A 70 -10.49 2.15 -8.55
C LYS A 70 -10.81 0.99 -9.48
N LYS A 71 -9.85 0.13 -9.81
CA LYS A 71 -10.07 -1.05 -10.66
C LYS A 71 -11.03 -2.04 -10.01
N ASP A 72 -10.91 -2.24 -8.71
CA ASP A 72 -11.76 -3.16 -7.96
C ASP A 72 -13.19 -2.64 -7.76
N LEU A 73 -13.44 -1.34 -7.90
CA LEU A 73 -14.79 -0.78 -7.88
C LEU A 73 -15.53 -0.95 -9.23
N GLN A 74 -14.83 -1.40 -10.28
CA GLN A 74 -15.38 -1.59 -11.63
C GLN A 74 -15.58 -3.07 -12.00
N ASN A 75 -15.20 -3.99 -11.11
CA ASN A 75 -15.40 -5.44 -11.23
C ASN A 75 -16.50 -5.90 -10.27
#